data_AF-A0A914HP18-F1
#
_entry.id   AF-A0A914HP18-F1
#
_cell.length_a   1.000
_cell.length_b   1.000
_cell.length_c   1.000
_cell.angle_alpha   90.00
_cell.angle_beta   90.00
_cell.angle_gamma   90.00
#
_symmetry.space_group_name_H-M   'P 1'
#
loop_
_entity.id
_entity.type
_entity.pdbx_description
1 polymer ?
#
loop_
_entity_poly.entity_id
_entity_poly.type
_entity_poly.pdbx_seq_one_letter_code
_entity_poly.pdbx_strand_id
1 'polypeptide(L)'
;MSILRESTDGGDITTDHHDQQENLGPTSILEPSVEVLLLRARLAKLEGQISSTSSCASFELLDFVGDAADTSDNEPGKIAEHEGGNESAAVDHLLLSSTELHEKEELDQTKEESKNTKESVDKKHEEQMAELLREEMKEQRETDVAELEEQKLSNANKFAEIEQKNALQQENVVKLEKDQNEQQLNIGPNRWDSAACHPDLALSEPARMIVRGKGWGSVIAEKPVSKNPYFEVRILRNTSTILVGLATKQMPLDREFVGAHKGTYAYVSDGTFWSNEVEGTSHYNGRPRIGGKPPFGVGDVVGCGINLKNGQIIYTKNGKRLDTDGLFVNSAANLSPCVTLWGSRAKIEANFGPNFQFNISDGI
;
A
#
# COMPACT_ATOMS: atom_id res chain seq x y z
N MET A 1 -62.96 -22.32 -37.88
CA MET A 1 -62.12 -21.74 -38.96
C MET A 1 -61.24 -20.70 -38.30
N SER A 2 -59.90 -20.74 -38.28
CA SER A 2 -58.92 -21.57 -38.97
C SER A 2 -57.54 -21.29 -38.32
N ILE A 3 -56.82 -22.37 -37.93
CA ILE A 3 -55.35 -22.68 -38.00
C ILE A 3 -54.33 -21.63 -37.46
N LEU A 4 -53.63 -21.89 -36.33
CA LEU A 4 -52.38 -22.68 -36.11
C LEU A 4 -51.05 -21.98 -36.48
N ARG A 5 -50.12 -21.90 -35.51
CA ARG A 5 -48.83 -22.62 -35.56
C ARG A 5 -48.04 -22.54 -34.23
N GLU A 6 -47.77 -23.70 -33.67
CA GLU A 6 -46.63 -24.00 -32.80
C GLU A 6 -45.33 -24.03 -33.61
N SER A 7 -44.19 -23.82 -32.94
CA SER A 7 -42.96 -24.57 -33.22
C SER A 7 -42.11 -24.67 -31.95
N THR A 8 -41.84 -25.91 -31.59
CA THR A 8 -40.89 -26.41 -30.60
C THR A 8 -39.53 -26.76 -31.24
N ASP A 9 -38.57 -27.09 -30.38
CA ASP A 9 -37.33 -27.86 -30.58
C ASP A 9 -36.08 -27.11 -31.06
N GLY A 10 -34.86 -27.31 -30.54
CA GLY A 10 -34.35 -28.28 -29.55
C GLY A 10 -32.81 -28.28 -29.54
N GLY A 11 -32.20 -28.89 -28.50
CA GLY A 11 -30.78 -29.29 -28.39
C GLY A 11 -29.86 -28.23 -27.73
N ASP A 12 -29.39 -28.35 -26.48
CA ASP A 12 -28.64 -29.41 -25.77
C ASP A 12 -27.18 -29.58 -26.24
N ILE A 13 -26.31 -29.97 -25.29
CA ILE A 13 -24.89 -30.37 -25.29
C ILE A 13 -24.06 -29.55 -24.26
N THR A 14 -24.06 -30.05 -23.02
CA THR A 14 -22.90 -30.52 -22.20
C THR A 14 -21.57 -29.73 -22.27
N THR A 15 -20.78 -29.51 -21.20
CA THR A 15 -20.33 -30.42 -20.12
C THR A 15 -19.36 -29.64 -19.19
N ASP A 16 -19.35 -30.00 -17.89
CA ASP A 16 -18.19 -30.07 -16.97
C ASP A 16 -17.25 -28.84 -16.76
N HIS A 17 -16.67 -28.56 -15.59
CA HIS A 17 -16.35 -29.29 -14.36
C HIS A 17 -15.88 -28.26 -13.30
N HIS A 18 -15.95 -28.61 -12.00
CA HIS A 18 -15.08 -28.20 -10.86
C HIS A 18 -14.73 -26.69 -10.66
N ASP A 19 -14.82 -26.07 -9.49
CA ASP A 19 -14.43 -26.51 -8.16
C ASP A 19 -15.01 -25.58 -7.08
N GLN A 20 -15.10 -26.12 -5.87
CA GLN A 20 -15.34 -25.40 -4.63
C GLN A 20 -14.10 -24.57 -4.25
N GLN A 21 -14.26 -23.32 -3.80
CA GLN A 21 -13.51 -22.87 -2.63
C GLN A 21 -14.09 -21.63 -1.94
N GLU A 22 -13.97 -21.69 -0.62
CA GLU A 22 -14.45 -20.81 0.42
C GLU A 22 -13.91 -19.38 0.29
N ASN A 23 -14.78 -18.38 0.38
CA ASN A 23 -14.38 -16.98 0.47
C ASN A 23 -14.41 -16.56 1.96
N LEU A 24 -13.35 -16.93 2.68
CA LEU A 24 -13.02 -16.36 3.98
C LEU A 24 -12.46 -14.94 3.75
N GLY A 25 -13.02 -13.97 4.47
CA GLY A 25 -12.81 -12.54 4.22
C GLY A 25 -11.36 -12.06 4.34
N PRO A 26 -11.04 -10.89 3.77
CA PRO A 26 -9.68 -10.36 3.81
C PRO A 26 -9.41 -9.74 5.19
N THR A 27 -8.60 -10.43 6.00
CA THR A 27 -7.76 -9.79 7.02
C THR A 27 -6.83 -8.82 6.31
N SER A 28 -7.12 -7.52 6.41
CA SER A 28 -6.29 -6.44 5.90
C SER A 28 -5.01 -6.32 6.73
N ILE A 29 -4.03 -7.17 6.46
CA ILE A 29 -2.63 -6.83 6.71
C ILE A 29 -2.25 -5.95 5.52
N LEU A 30 -2.09 -4.64 5.75
CA LEU A 30 -1.56 -3.73 4.73
C LEU A 30 -0.25 -4.34 4.21
N GLU A 31 -0.26 -4.80 2.96
CA GLU A 31 0.99 -5.20 2.32
C GLU A 31 1.92 -3.98 2.30
N PRO A 32 3.16 -4.11 2.82
CA PRO A 32 4.12 -3.04 2.72
C PRO A 32 4.33 -2.68 1.24
N SER A 33 4.37 -1.39 0.92
CA SER A 33 4.70 -0.91 -0.44
C SER A 33 5.92 -1.68 -0.98
N VAL A 34 5.93 -1.96 -2.28
CA VAL A 34 7.03 -2.63 -2.98
C VAL A 34 8.39 -1.97 -2.67
N GLU A 35 8.40 -0.66 -2.44
CA GLU A 35 9.57 0.11 -2.02
C GLU A 35 10.09 -0.27 -0.63
N VAL A 36 9.19 -0.56 0.33
CA VAL A 36 9.53 -1.00 1.69
C VAL A 36 10.09 -2.43 1.66
N LEU A 37 9.52 -3.31 0.83
CA LEU A 37 10.06 -4.66 0.64
C LEU A 37 11.45 -4.62 -0.02
N LEU A 38 11.64 -3.73 -1.00
CA LEU A 38 12.92 -3.54 -1.68
C LEU A 38 13.99 -2.94 -0.75
N LEU A 39 13.62 -1.99 0.10
CA LEU A 39 14.50 -1.41 1.13
C LEU A 39 14.92 -2.45 2.17
N ARG A 40 13.99 -3.27 2.66
CA ARG A 40 14.30 -4.37 3.59
C ARG A 40 15.22 -5.42 2.97
N ALA A 41 15.00 -5.77 1.71
CA ALA A 41 15.87 -6.70 0.99
C ALA A 41 17.30 -6.15 0.80
N ARG A 42 17.44 -4.83 0.59
CA ARG A 42 18.75 -4.17 0.49
C ARG A 42 19.48 -4.10 1.84
N LEU A 43 18.77 -3.84 2.93
CA LEU A 43 19.34 -3.84 4.29
C LEU A 43 19.83 -5.24 4.69
N ALA A 44 19.02 -6.28 4.46
CA ALA A 44 19.41 -7.67 4.74
C ALA A 44 20.66 -8.10 3.95
N LYS A 45 20.82 -7.60 2.72
CA LYS A 45 22.01 -7.87 1.89
C LYS A 45 23.26 -7.16 2.41
N LEU A 46 23.12 -5.97 2.99
CA LEU A 46 24.23 -5.25 3.62
C LEU A 46 24.66 -5.91 4.94
N GLU A 47 23.72 -6.35 5.76
CA GLU A 47 23.99 -7.04 7.03
C GLU A 47 24.71 -8.38 6.81
N GLY A 48 24.38 -9.10 5.74
CA GLY A 48 25.08 -10.32 5.33
C GLY A 48 26.54 -10.10 4.89
N GLN A 49 26.88 -8.91 4.38
CA GLN A 49 28.25 -8.58 3.97
C GLN A 49 29.14 -8.16 5.14
N ILE A 50 28.56 -7.53 6.17
CA ILE A 50 29.27 -7.13 7.39
C ILE A 50 29.59 -8.36 8.27
N SER A 51 28.75 -9.40 8.24
CA SER A 51 29.02 -10.65 8.97
C SER A 51 30.09 -11.55 8.31
N SER A 52 30.53 -11.26 7.08
CA SER A 52 31.52 -12.07 6.34
C SER A 52 32.96 -11.53 6.44
N THR A 53 33.19 -10.37 7.05
CA THR A 53 34.55 -9.80 7.22
C THR A 53 35.02 -9.76 8.66
N SER A 54 34.27 -10.37 9.59
CA SER A 54 34.67 -10.56 10.98
C SER A 54 34.94 -12.03 11.31
N SER A 55 36.01 -12.60 10.73
CA SER A 55 36.65 -13.79 11.30
C SER A 55 38.11 -13.90 10.84
N CYS A 56 38.98 -14.16 11.83
CA CYS A 56 40.41 -14.44 11.76
C CYS A 56 41.37 -13.26 11.59
N ALA A 57 41.49 -12.47 12.65
CA ALA A 57 42.83 -12.29 13.22
C ALA A 57 43.17 -13.53 14.06
N SER A 58 44.11 -14.36 13.60
CA SER A 58 44.89 -15.24 14.48
C SER A 58 46.30 -15.39 13.93
N PHE A 59 47.22 -14.90 14.75
CA PHE A 59 48.67 -14.96 14.64
C PHE A 59 49.11 -16.38 15.02
N GLU A 60 49.72 -17.14 14.11
CA GLU A 60 50.52 -18.32 14.49
C GLU A 60 51.86 -18.33 13.74
N LEU A 61 52.91 -18.41 14.56
CA LEU A 61 54.33 -18.55 14.25
C LEU A 61 54.65 -20.06 14.32
N LEU A 62 55.30 -20.64 13.31
CA LEU A 62 56.44 -21.57 13.40
C LEU A 62 56.70 -22.37 12.10
N ASP A 63 57.97 -22.36 11.71
CA ASP A 63 58.83 -23.36 11.06
C ASP A 63 58.44 -24.06 9.75
N PHE A 64 59.25 -23.82 8.71
CA PHE A 64 59.54 -24.85 7.70
C PHE A 64 61.05 -24.92 7.40
N VAL A 65 61.65 -25.99 7.91
CA VAL A 65 62.96 -26.54 7.51
C VAL A 65 62.72 -27.51 6.35
N GLY A 66 63.63 -27.54 5.37
CA GLY A 66 64.00 -28.79 4.69
C GLY A 66 63.38 -29.07 3.32
N ASP A 67 64.18 -28.74 2.29
CA ASP A 67 64.80 -29.68 1.33
C ASP A 67 63.96 -30.66 0.46
N ALA A 68 64.39 -30.66 -0.82
CA ALA A 68 64.43 -31.71 -1.83
C ALA A 68 63.26 -32.70 -2.05
N ALA A 69 62.68 -32.65 -3.26
CA ALA A 69 62.24 -33.81 -4.06
C ALA A 69 62.23 -33.35 -5.52
N ASP A 70 63.22 -33.70 -6.36
CA ASP A 70 63.41 -35.01 -7.00
C ASP A 70 62.24 -35.36 -7.94
N THR A 71 62.45 -35.07 -9.23
CA THR A 71 61.70 -35.65 -10.34
C THR A 71 62.68 -36.43 -11.20
N SER A 72 62.65 -37.75 -11.00
CA SER A 72 63.24 -38.76 -11.86
C SER A 72 62.44 -38.89 -13.16
N ASP A 73 63.09 -38.84 -14.31
CA ASP A 73 62.66 -39.58 -15.49
C ASP A 73 63.88 -40.21 -16.19
N ASN A 74 63.76 -41.53 -16.34
CA ASN A 74 64.53 -42.51 -17.10
C ASN A 74 64.74 -42.05 -18.57
N GLU A 75 65.73 -42.44 -19.39
CA GLU A 75 66.59 -43.63 -19.50
C GLU A 75 67.67 -43.35 -20.63
N PRO A 76 68.47 -44.29 -21.19
CA PRO A 76 69.92 -44.29 -20.98
C PRO A 76 70.78 -44.32 -22.27
N GLY A 77 72.10 -44.25 -22.06
CA GLY A 77 73.06 -45.03 -22.86
C GLY A 77 73.97 -44.26 -23.83
N LYS A 78 75.26 -44.18 -23.52
CA LYS A 78 76.32 -45.00 -24.13
C LYS A 78 77.71 -44.49 -23.73
N ILE A 79 78.50 -45.42 -23.24
CA ILE A 79 79.95 -45.34 -23.07
C ILE A 79 80.60 -45.43 -24.46
N ALA A 80 81.59 -44.57 -24.72
CA ALA A 80 82.65 -44.85 -25.69
C ALA A 80 83.95 -44.18 -25.22
N GLU A 81 84.93 -45.03 -24.99
CA GLU A 81 86.33 -44.77 -24.69
C GLU A 81 87.02 -44.08 -25.90
N HIS A 82 88.01 -43.22 -25.65
CA HIS A 82 89.32 -43.46 -26.24
C HIS A 82 90.44 -42.65 -25.56
N GLU A 83 91.52 -43.39 -25.34
CA GLU A 83 92.82 -43.08 -24.78
C GLU A 83 93.67 -42.14 -25.65
N GLY A 84 94.67 -41.53 -25.00
CA GLY A 84 96.05 -41.63 -25.47
C GLY A 84 96.68 -40.34 -25.97
N GLY A 85 97.79 -39.93 -25.34
CA GLY A 85 98.68 -38.93 -25.93
C GLY A 85 99.59 -38.20 -24.95
N ASN A 86 100.51 -38.93 -24.35
CA ASN A 86 101.64 -38.45 -23.55
C ASN A 86 102.66 -37.71 -24.43
N GLU A 87 103.19 -36.55 -24.01
CA GLU A 87 104.66 -36.32 -23.96
C GLU A 87 105.02 -34.94 -23.39
N SER A 88 106.13 -34.93 -22.67
CA SER A 88 106.63 -33.85 -21.86
C SER A 88 107.40 -32.81 -22.68
N ALA A 89 107.32 -31.54 -22.30
CA ALA A 89 108.42 -30.60 -22.48
C ALA A 89 108.35 -29.48 -21.45
N ALA A 90 109.33 -29.51 -20.54
CA ALA A 90 110.03 -28.39 -19.94
C ALA A 90 109.21 -27.16 -19.45
N VAL A 91 109.12 -27.08 -18.12
CA VAL A 91 109.45 -25.91 -17.28
C VAL A 91 109.41 -24.54 -17.97
N ASP A 92 108.40 -23.75 -17.63
CA ASP A 92 108.63 -22.37 -17.21
C ASP A 92 107.61 -22.02 -16.12
N HIS A 93 108.02 -22.26 -14.88
CA HIS A 93 107.33 -21.71 -13.72
C HIS A 93 107.67 -20.21 -13.74
N LEU A 94 106.81 -19.41 -14.39
CA LEU A 94 106.87 -17.96 -14.30
C LEU A 94 106.61 -17.61 -12.82
N LEU A 95 107.68 -17.53 -12.04
CA LEU A 95 107.66 -16.97 -10.69
C LEU A 95 107.25 -15.51 -10.84
N LEU A 96 105.96 -15.23 -10.63
CA LEU A 96 105.49 -13.87 -10.35
C LEU A 96 106.41 -13.31 -9.26
N SER A 97 107.03 -12.17 -9.55
CA SER A 97 107.89 -11.49 -8.59
C SER A 97 107.08 -11.19 -7.31
N SER A 98 107.72 -11.13 -6.14
CA SER A 98 107.03 -10.79 -4.88
C SER A 98 106.23 -9.48 -4.97
N THR A 99 106.58 -8.59 -5.90
CA THR A 99 105.85 -7.37 -6.23
C THR A 99 104.53 -7.64 -6.99
N GLU A 100 104.49 -8.56 -7.96
CA GLU A 100 103.28 -8.87 -8.73
C GLU A 100 102.26 -9.72 -7.94
N LEU A 101 102.73 -10.56 -7.01
CA LEU A 101 101.84 -11.25 -6.06
C LEU A 101 101.17 -10.27 -5.11
N HIS A 102 101.92 -9.29 -4.60
CA HIS A 102 101.40 -8.26 -3.70
C HIS A 102 100.40 -7.32 -4.41
N GLU A 103 100.65 -6.96 -5.66
CA GLU A 103 99.72 -6.15 -6.47
C GLU A 103 98.42 -6.91 -6.80
N LYS A 104 98.48 -8.22 -7.02
CA LYS A 104 97.29 -9.05 -7.28
C LYS A 104 96.44 -9.23 -6.02
N GLU A 105 97.07 -9.39 -4.87
CA GLU A 105 96.39 -9.52 -3.57
C GLU A 105 95.71 -8.20 -3.16
N GLU A 106 96.36 -7.03 -3.40
CA GLU A 106 95.71 -5.72 -3.26
C GLU A 106 94.57 -5.50 -4.28
N LEU A 107 94.72 -5.96 -5.52
CA LEU A 107 93.66 -5.87 -6.53
C LEU A 107 92.44 -6.72 -6.14
N ASP A 108 92.64 -7.94 -5.66
CA ASP A 108 91.56 -8.81 -5.22
C ASP A 108 90.89 -8.26 -3.96
N GLN A 109 91.67 -7.70 -3.02
CA GLN A 109 91.15 -7.05 -1.81
C GLN A 109 90.31 -5.80 -2.13
N THR A 110 90.80 -4.93 -3.02
CA THR A 110 90.06 -3.72 -3.46
C THR A 110 88.80 -4.07 -4.27
N LYS A 111 88.82 -5.18 -5.02
CA LYS A 111 87.67 -5.66 -5.79
C LYS A 111 86.59 -6.27 -4.90
N GLU A 112 86.99 -7.01 -3.87
CA GLU A 112 86.07 -7.54 -2.85
C GLU A 112 85.47 -6.40 -2.00
N GLU A 113 86.27 -5.40 -1.61
CA GLU A 113 85.78 -4.20 -0.95
C GLU A 113 84.79 -3.42 -1.81
N SER A 114 85.08 -3.24 -3.11
CA SER A 114 84.20 -2.57 -4.07
C SER A 114 82.89 -3.35 -4.30
N LYS A 115 82.94 -4.68 -4.31
CA LYS A 115 81.76 -5.55 -4.43
C LYS A 115 80.88 -5.46 -3.17
N ASN A 116 81.49 -5.51 -1.99
CA ASN A 116 80.79 -5.37 -0.71
C ASN A 116 80.18 -3.96 -0.54
N THR A 117 80.86 -2.91 -0.98
CA THR A 117 80.29 -1.55 -0.97
C THR A 117 79.12 -1.43 -1.94
N LYS A 118 79.22 -2.00 -3.15
CA LYS A 118 78.12 -1.99 -4.11
C LYS A 118 76.88 -2.72 -3.59
N GLU A 119 77.06 -3.92 -3.04
CA GLU A 119 75.98 -4.73 -2.48
C GLU A 119 75.33 -4.05 -1.25
N SER A 120 76.14 -3.37 -0.42
CA SER A 120 75.64 -2.53 0.68
C SER A 120 74.85 -1.31 0.19
N VAL A 121 75.25 -0.68 -0.92
CA VAL A 121 74.57 0.49 -1.48
C VAL A 121 73.25 0.05 -2.14
N ASP A 122 73.26 -1.05 -2.88
CA ASP A 122 72.07 -1.60 -3.54
C ASP A 122 71.01 -2.01 -2.50
N LYS A 123 71.42 -2.70 -1.43
CA LYS A 123 70.50 -3.07 -0.33
C LYS A 123 69.92 -1.85 0.39
N LYS A 124 70.73 -0.81 0.60
CA LYS A 124 70.29 0.44 1.22
C LYS A 124 69.32 1.22 0.32
N HIS A 125 69.50 1.13 -0.99
CA HIS A 125 68.59 1.73 -1.97
C HIS A 125 67.25 0.99 -2.04
N GLU A 126 67.25 -0.35 -1.99
CA GLU A 126 66.03 -1.16 -1.90
C GLU A 126 65.24 -0.87 -0.60
N GLU A 127 65.92 -0.79 0.55
CA GLU A 127 65.28 -0.42 1.82
C GLU A 127 64.66 0.98 1.76
N GLN A 128 65.35 1.96 1.15
CA GLN A 128 64.80 3.32 0.97
C GLN A 128 63.58 3.35 0.04
N MET A 129 63.60 2.59 -1.05
CA MET A 129 62.45 2.50 -1.96
C MET A 129 61.25 1.80 -1.29
N ALA A 130 61.50 0.77 -0.47
CA ALA A 130 60.45 0.10 0.29
C ALA A 130 59.86 1.00 1.40
N GLU A 131 60.68 1.85 2.03
CA GLU A 131 60.23 2.87 2.99
C GLU A 131 59.31 3.91 2.32
N LEU A 132 59.72 4.42 1.15
CA LEU A 132 58.97 5.41 0.39
C LEU A 132 57.57 4.87 -0.03
N LEU A 133 57.53 3.64 -0.54
CA LEU A 133 56.27 2.98 -0.91
C LEU A 133 55.37 2.74 0.31
N ARG A 134 55.94 2.48 1.49
CA ARG A 134 55.16 2.33 2.73
C ARG A 134 54.58 3.66 3.20
N GLU A 135 55.32 4.76 3.08
CA GLU A 135 54.79 6.09 3.40
C GLU A 135 53.68 6.49 2.44
N GLU A 136 53.84 6.30 1.13
CA GLU A 136 52.80 6.60 0.13
C GLU A 136 51.52 5.78 0.38
N MET A 137 51.66 4.48 0.64
CA MET A 137 50.54 3.59 0.98
C MET A 137 49.90 3.89 2.34
N LYS A 138 50.61 4.60 3.23
CA LYS A 138 50.07 5.06 4.52
C LYS A 138 49.29 6.36 4.32
N GLU A 139 49.84 7.29 3.56
CA GLU A 139 49.20 8.57 3.23
C GLU A 139 47.90 8.35 2.45
N GLN A 140 47.91 7.46 1.44
CA GLN A 140 46.69 7.08 0.72
C GLN A 140 45.64 6.49 1.66
N ARG A 141 46.05 5.61 2.59
CA ARG A 141 45.14 5.01 3.59
C ARG A 141 44.51 6.05 4.52
N GLU A 142 45.30 7.01 5.00
CA GLU A 142 44.80 8.08 5.85
C GLU A 142 43.80 8.96 5.10
N THR A 143 44.03 9.20 3.82
CA THR A 143 43.12 9.96 2.94
C THR A 143 41.80 9.21 2.73
N ASP A 144 41.86 7.91 2.38
CA ASP A 144 40.67 7.07 2.19
C ASP A 144 39.83 6.95 3.47
N VAL A 145 40.50 6.86 4.64
CA VAL A 145 39.83 6.84 5.94
C VAL A 145 39.13 8.17 6.24
N ALA A 146 39.78 9.31 5.92
CA ALA A 146 39.19 10.63 6.10
C ALA A 146 37.94 10.82 5.22
N GLU A 147 38.00 10.42 3.95
CA GLU A 147 36.86 10.48 3.02
C GLU A 147 35.71 9.57 3.49
N LEU A 148 36.03 8.37 3.99
CA LEU A 148 35.03 7.45 4.53
C LEU A 148 34.34 8.02 5.78
N GLU A 149 35.07 8.66 6.69
CA GLU A 149 34.50 9.30 7.88
C GLU A 149 33.62 10.51 7.51
N GLU A 150 34.02 11.32 6.52
CA GLU A 150 33.19 12.41 6.01
C GLU A 150 31.89 11.88 5.39
N GLN A 151 31.98 10.79 4.63
CA GLN A 151 30.81 10.14 4.03
C GLN A 151 29.87 9.54 5.08
N LYS A 152 30.40 8.92 6.14
CA LYS A 152 29.61 8.43 7.28
C LYS A 152 28.86 9.57 7.96
N LEU A 153 29.53 10.69 8.22
CA LEU A 153 28.92 11.86 8.85
C LEU A 153 27.82 12.46 7.96
N SER A 154 28.08 12.59 6.65
CA SER A 154 27.09 13.05 5.67
C SER A 154 25.85 12.15 5.63
N ASN A 155 26.04 10.83 5.65
CA ASN A 155 24.94 9.88 5.66
C ASN A 155 24.15 9.93 6.97
N ALA A 156 24.83 10.03 8.12
CA ALA A 156 24.18 10.18 9.42
C ALA A 156 23.27 11.43 9.45
N ASN A 157 23.74 12.56 8.91
CA ASN A 157 22.94 13.77 8.81
C ASN A 157 21.70 13.59 7.92
N LYS A 158 21.84 12.92 6.76
CA LYS A 158 20.70 12.60 5.88
C LYS A 158 19.67 11.69 6.56
N PHE A 159 20.11 10.71 7.34
CA PHE A 159 19.21 9.85 8.11
C PHE A 159 18.43 10.64 9.17
N ALA A 160 19.09 11.54 9.90
CA ALA A 160 18.43 12.40 10.88
C ALA A 160 17.36 13.30 10.23
N GLU A 161 17.62 13.87 9.04
CA GLU A 161 16.62 14.64 8.31
C GLU A 161 15.41 13.80 7.87
N ILE A 162 15.65 12.55 7.44
CA ILE A 162 14.56 11.63 7.06
C ILE A 162 13.70 11.27 8.27
N GLU A 163 14.31 10.98 9.42
CA GLU A 163 13.58 10.71 10.66
C GLU A 163 12.72 11.90 11.07
N GLN A 164 13.26 13.12 10.99
CA GLN A 164 12.51 14.33 11.32
C GLN A 164 11.33 14.56 10.37
N LYS A 165 11.53 14.36 9.05
CA LYS A 165 10.46 14.45 8.06
C LYS A 165 9.38 13.40 8.28
N ASN A 166 9.76 12.17 8.60
CA ASN A 166 8.82 11.09 8.89
C ASN A 166 8.02 11.40 10.16
N ALA A 167 8.65 11.90 11.22
CA ALA A 167 7.96 12.29 12.45
C ALA A 167 6.93 13.40 12.18
N LEU A 168 7.31 14.43 11.42
CA LEU A 168 6.39 15.52 11.03
C LEU A 168 5.24 15.01 10.16
N GLN A 169 5.51 14.08 9.24
CA GLN A 169 4.48 13.47 8.40
C GLN A 169 3.51 12.63 9.23
N GLN A 170 4.01 11.86 10.21
CA GLN A 170 3.19 11.10 11.15
C GLN A 170 2.28 12.04 11.97
N GLU A 171 2.82 13.15 12.46
CA GLU A 171 2.05 14.15 13.21
C GLU A 171 0.95 14.78 12.34
N ASN A 172 1.25 15.10 11.08
CA ASN A 172 0.25 15.62 10.14
C ASN A 172 -0.87 14.61 9.85
N VAL A 173 -0.54 13.32 9.72
CA VAL A 173 -1.55 12.26 9.55
C VAL A 173 -2.44 12.16 10.79
N VAL A 174 -1.86 12.11 11.99
CA VAL A 174 -2.62 12.06 13.25
C VAL A 174 -3.51 13.30 13.40
N LYS A 175 -3.01 14.47 13.01
CA LYS A 175 -3.78 15.72 13.04
C LYS A 175 -4.93 15.70 12.03
N LEU A 176 -4.70 15.22 10.81
CA LEU A 176 -5.75 15.04 9.80
C LEU A 176 -6.81 14.03 10.25
N GLU A 177 -6.42 12.91 10.84
CA GLU A 177 -7.33 11.91 11.41
C GLU A 177 -8.14 12.50 12.57
N LYS A 178 -7.51 13.30 13.43
CA LYS A 178 -8.17 14.01 14.51
C LYS A 178 -9.16 15.05 13.97
N ASP A 179 -8.78 15.84 12.98
CA ASP A 179 -9.65 16.85 12.35
C ASP A 179 -10.83 16.17 11.63
N GLN A 180 -10.60 15.03 10.96
CA GLN A 180 -11.66 14.21 10.37
C GLN A 180 -12.60 13.60 11.42
N ASN A 181 -12.05 13.09 12.54
CA ASN A 181 -12.84 12.55 13.64
C ASN A 181 -13.61 13.66 14.38
N GLU A 182 -13.04 14.84 14.57
CA GLU A 182 -13.72 15.99 15.19
C GLU A 182 -14.84 16.55 14.30
N GLN A 183 -14.65 16.54 12.97
CA GLN A 183 -15.73 16.81 12.01
C GLN A 183 -16.86 15.76 12.09
N GLN A 184 -16.53 14.49 12.35
CA GLN A 184 -17.52 13.42 12.55
C GLN A 184 -18.18 13.46 13.95
N LEU A 185 -17.45 13.83 15.01
CA LEU A 185 -17.89 13.82 16.41
C LEU A 185 -18.81 15.00 16.78
N ASN A 186 -18.71 16.15 16.09
CA ASN A 186 -19.59 17.31 16.34
C ASN A 186 -20.99 17.19 15.72
N ILE A 187 -21.28 16.08 15.01
CA ILE A 187 -22.58 15.81 14.39
C ILE A 187 -22.90 14.34 14.66
N GLY A 188 -23.31 13.98 15.89
CA GLY A 188 -23.83 12.63 16.15
C GLY A 188 -24.84 12.18 15.07
N PRO A 189 -24.94 10.89 14.74
CA PRO A 189 -25.74 10.42 13.60
C PRO A 189 -27.15 11.02 13.64
N ASN A 190 -27.68 11.40 12.48
CA ASN A 190 -29.04 11.93 12.40
C ASN A 190 -30.02 10.91 13.01
N ARG A 191 -31.18 11.37 13.45
CA ARG A 191 -32.20 10.52 14.09
C ARG A 191 -33.59 11.12 13.86
N TRP A 192 -34.62 10.33 14.15
CA TRP A 192 -35.98 10.84 14.13
C TRP A 192 -36.21 11.89 15.24
N ASP A 193 -36.82 13.01 14.85
CA ASP A 193 -37.11 14.12 15.76
C ASP A 193 -38.40 13.81 16.53
N SER A 194 -38.31 13.67 17.86
CA SER A 194 -39.47 13.39 18.71
C SER A 194 -40.49 14.54 18.69
N ALA A 195 -40.06 15.78 18.43
CA ALA A 195 -40.95 16.93 18.32
C ALA A 195 -41.64 17.01 16.96
N ALA A 196 -41.04 16.41 15.92
CA ALA A 196 -41.62 16.31 14.57
C ALA A 196 -42.07 14.87 14.25
N CYS A 197 -42.75 14.24 15.21
CA CYS A 197 -43.28 12.89 15.13
C CYS A 197 -44.78 12.91 15.46
N HIS A 198 -45.63 12.35 14.59
CA HIS A 198 -47.05 12.24 14.86
C HIS A 198 -47.32 11.35 16.11
N PRO A 199 -48.32 11.66 16.96
CA PRO A 199 -48.61 10.89 18.19
C PRO A 199 -48.95 9.41 17.97
N ASP A 200 -49.45 9.06 16.78
CA ASP A 200 -49.73 7.68 16.40
C ASP A 200 -48.47 6.90 15.96
N LEU A 201 -47.31 7.52 16.00
CA LEU A 201 -46.02 6.86 15.81
C LEU A 201 -45.26 6.80 17.14
N ALA A 202 -44.56 5.70 17.38
CA ALA A 202 -43.69 5.52 18.53
C ALA A 202 -42.25 5.32 18.08
N LEU A 203 -41.34 6.10 18.66
CA LEU A 203 -39.91 5.99 18.43
C LEU A 203 -39.26 5.08 19.48
N SER A 204 -38.27 4.29 19.08
CA SER A 204 -37.44 3.54 20.04
C SER A 204 -36.40 4.46 20.67
N GLU A 205 -36.47 4.70 21.97
CA GLU A 205 -35.43 5.43 22.69
C GLU A 205 -34.23 4.51 23.03
N PRO A 206 -33.02 5.06 23.21
CA PRO A 206 -32.65 6.47 23.05
C PRO A 206 -32.24 6.85 21.61
N ALA A 207 -31.99 5.86 20.76
CA ALA A 207 -31.39 6.08 19.44
C ALA A 207 -32.35 6.74 18.43
N ARG A 208 -33.66 6.56 18.60
CA ARG A 208 -34.73 7.09 17.71
C ARG A 208 -34.49 6.77 16.22
N MET A 209 -34.08 5.53 15.95
CA MET A 209 -33.90 4.99 14.59
C MET A 209 -35.07 4.13 14.14
N ILE A 210 -35.74 3.45 15.08
CA ILE A 210 -36.88 2.59 14.80
C ILE A 210 -38.17 3.37 15.03
N VAL A 211 -39.07 3.31 14.05
CA VAL A 211 -40.42 3.88 14.12
C VAL A 211 -41.43 2.75 14.09
N ARG A 212 -42.40 2.79 15.00
CA ARG A 212 -43.53 1.85 15.04
C ARG A 212 -44.84 2.61 14.91
N GLY A 213 -45.65 2.23 13.93
CA GLY A 213 -47.01 2.75 13.76
C GLY A 213 -47.99 2.15 14.77
N LYS A 214 -48.79 3.00 15.41
CA LYS A 214 -50.02 2.65 16.13
C LYS A 214 -51.26 3.01 15.30
N GLY A 215 -51.14 4.02 14.45
CA GLY A 215 -52.11 4.46 13.45
C GLY A 215 -51.40 5.05 12.23
N TRP A 216 -52.02 6.04 11.61
CA TRP A 216 -51.42 6.78 10.50
C TRP A 216 -50.64 7.99 11.00
N GLY A 217 -49.48 8.28 10.40
CA GLY A 217 -48.75 9.50 10.71
C GLY A 217 -47.39 9.59 10.05
N SER A 218 -46.77 10.76 10.18
CA SER A 218 -45.43 11.05 9.64
C SER A 218 -44.43 11.36 10.74
N VAL A 219 -43.14 11.09 10.47
CA VAL A 219 -42.02 11.56 11.30
C VAL A 219 -40.92 12.14 10.42
N ILE A 220 -40.28 13.20 10.89
CA ILE A 220 -39.22 13.94 10.20
C ILE A 220 -37.92 13.82 11.01
N ALA A 221 -36.78 13.65 10.35
CA ALA A 221 -35.49 13.58 11.03
C ALA A 221 -35.02 14.96 11.52
N GLU A 222 -34.15 15.01 12.52
CA GLU A 222 -33.69 16.27 13.13
C GLU A 222 -32.87 17.14 12.16
N LYS A 223 -32.00 16.51 11.37
CA LYS A 223 -31.08 17.21 10.46
C LYS A 223 -31.57 17.16 9.01
N PRO A 224 -31.39 18.26 8.25
CA PRO A 224 -31.73 18.32 6.84
C PRO A 224 -30.74 17.53 5.97
N VAL A 225 -31.16 17.22 4.74
CA VAL A 225 -30.34 16.49 3.76
C VAL A 225 -29.17 17.32 3.20
N SER A 226 -29.16 18.63 3.40
CA SER A 226 -27.99 19.47 3.09
C SER A 226 -26.74 19.11 3.91
N LYS A 227 -26.90 18.41 5.05
CA LYS A 227 -25.80 17.90 5.87
C LYS A 227 -25.54 16.41 5.64
N ASN A 228 -26.60 15.64 5.38
CA ASN A 228 -26.51 14.22 5.08
C ASN A 228 -27.43 13.90 3.89
N PRO A 229 -26.91 13.87 2.65
CA PRO A 229 -27.73 13.91 1.45
C PRO A 229 -28.52 12.63 1.20
N TYR A 230 -28.31 11.58 1.98
CA TYR A 230 -28.87 10.27 1.75
C TYR A 230 -29.17 9.51 3.04
N PHE A 231 -30.26 8.76 3.06
CA PHE A 231 -30.61 7.85 4.14
C PHE A 231 -31.30 6.59 3.59
N GLU A 232 -31.20 5.51 4.36
CA GLU A 232 -31.88 4.25 4.06
C GLU A 232 -32.91 3.92 5.13
N VAL A 233 -33.95 3.19 4.73
CA VAL A 233 -35.00 2.69 5.61
C VAL A 233 -35.21 1.22 5.34
N ARG A 234 -34.96 0.40 6.35
CA ARG A 234 -35.26 -1.04 6.33
C ARG A 234 -36.68 -1.28 6.80
N ILE A 235 -37.46 -2.01 6.01
CA ILE A 235 -38.84 -2.34 6.33
C ILE A 235 -38.88 -3.61 7.19
N LEU A 236 -39.03 -3.45 8.50
CA LEU A 236 -39.03 -4.57 9.45
C LEU A 236 -40.39 -5.27 9.54
N ARG A 237 -41.47 -4.49 9.41
CA ARG A 237 -42.84 -5.00 9.38
C ARG A 237 -43.70 -4.04 8.59
N ASN A 238 -44.48 -4.56 7.66
CA ASN A 238 -45.45 -3.78 6.91
C ASN A 238 -46.85 -4.36 7.08
N THR A 239 -47.82 -3.49 7.30
CA THR A 239 -49.25 -3.83 7.43
C THR A 239 -50.13 -2.98 6.51
N SER A 240 -49.55 -2.01 5.78
CA SER A 240 -50.28 -1.10 4.89
C SER A 240 -49.30 -0.34 3.96
N THR A 241 -49.62 0.89 3.60
CA THR A 241 -48.77 1.77 2.79
C THR A 241 -47.66 2.41 3.62
N ILE A 242 -46.44 2.41 3.07
CA ILE A 242 -45.28 3.12 3.60
C ILE A 242 -44.80 4.11 2.56
N LEU A 243 -44.47 5.32 2.99
CA LEU A 243 -43.90 6.37 2.15
C LEU A 243 -42.55 6.77 2.71
N VAL A 244 -41.51 6.75 1.87
CA VAL A 244 -40.14 7.15 2.22
C VAL A 244 -39.76 8.35 1.38
N GLY A 245 -39.34 9.44 2.00
CA GLY A 245 -39.22 10.69 1.27
C GLY A 245 -38.56 11.83 2.02
N LEU A 246 -38.85 13.04 1.53
CA LEU A 246 -38.27 14.29 1.97
C LEU A 246 -39.39 15.29 2.24
N ALA A 247 -39.34 15.92 3.41
CA ALA A 247 -40.30 16.94 3.81
C ALA A 247 -39.62 18.14 4.45
N THR A 248 -40.27 19.29 4.41
CA THR A 248 -39.86 20.42 5.23
C THR A 248 -40.40 20.27 6.64
N LYS A 249 -39.75 20.90 7.62
CA LYS A 249 -40.20 20.90 9.03
C LYS A 249 -41.58 21.54 9.23
N GLN A 250 -42.08 22.29 8.25
CA GLN A 250 -43.43 22.91 8.31
C GLN A 250 -44.55 21.98 7.84
N MET A 251 -44.24 20.79 7.30
CA MET A 251 -45.26 19.84 6.86
C MET A 251 -46.17 19.44 8.04
N PRO A 252 -47.50 19.62 7.93
CA PRO A 252 -48.44 19.12 8.94
C PRO A 252 -48.32 17.60 9.10
N LEU A 253 -48.32 17.10 10.33
CA LEU A 253 -48.16 15.67 10.61
C LEU A 253 -49.49 14.93 10.81
N ASP A 254 -50.59 15.67 10.99
CA ASP A 254 -51.91 15.22 11.46
C ASP A 254 -52.99 15.18 10.37
N ARG A 255 -52.77 15.88 9.24
CA ARG A 255 -53.76 16.00 8.15
C ARG A 255 -53.22 15.71 6.76
N GLU A 256 -51.90 15.78 6.58
CA GLU A 256 -51.23 15.52 5.31
C GLU A 256 -50.01 14.60 5.52
N PHE A 257 -49.48 14.06 4.42
CA PHE A 257 -48.35 13.14 4.43
C PHE A 257 -47.29 13.54 3.40
N VAL A 258 -46.11 12.95 3.55
CA VAL A 258 -44.98 13.16 2.63
C VAL A 258 -45.36 12.75 1.20
N GLY A 259 -45.08 13.62 0.24
CA GLY A 259 -45.52 13.52 -1.15
C GLY A 259 -46.81 14.29 -1.44
N ALA A 260 -47.82 14.22 -0.57
CA ALA A 260 -49.08 14.93 -0.75
C ALA A 260 -48.98 16.42 -0.41
N HIS A 261 -48.17 16.78 0.59
CA HIS A 261 -47.96 18.19 0.95
C HIS A 261 -47.02 18.92 -0.03
N LYS A 262 -47.24 20.22 -0.24
CA LYS A 262 -46.45 21.01 -1.20
C LYS A 262 -44.99 21.07 -0.79
N GLY A 263 -44.09 20.85 -1.74
CA GLY A 263 -42.65 20.87 -1.50
C GLY A 263 -42.15 19.63 -0.76
N THR A 264 -42.89 18.53 -0.80
CA THR A 264 -42.49 17.23 -0.26
C THR A 264 -42.48 16.17 -1.36
N TYR A 265 -41.66 15.14 -1.19
CA TYR A 265 -41.37 14.14 -2.22
C TYR A 265 -41.36 12.76 -1.60
N ALA A 266 -41.96 11.76 -2.24
CA ALA A 266 -42.07 10.44 -1.64
C ALA A 266 -41.99 9.29 -2.64
N TYR A 267 -41.38 8.21 -2.20
CA TYR A 267 -41.51 6.89 -2.79
C TYR A 267 -42.46 6.02 -1.96
N VAL A 268 -43.53 5.56 -2.59
CA VAL A 268 -44.59 4.78 -1.97
C VAL A 268 -44.35 3.29 -2.18
N SER A 269 -44.71 2.48 -1.18
CA SER A 269 -44.55 1.01 -1.20
C SER A 269 -45.20 0.30 -2.39
N ASP A 270 -46.18 0.93 -3.04
CA ASP A 270 -46.84 0.40 -4.25
C ASP A 270 -46.06 0.64 -5.55
N GLY A 271 -44.89 1.30 -5.50
CA GLY A 271 -44.10 1.61 -6.69
C GLY A 271 -44.41 2.98 -7.31
N THR A 272 -45.03 3.89 -6.56
CA THR A 272 -45.35 5.25 -7.04
C THR A 272 -44.39 6.29 -6.46
N PHE A 273 -43.87 7.18 -7.31
CA PHE A 273 -43.22 8.41 -6.87
C PHE A 273 -44.21 9.57 -6.85
N TRP A 274 -44.16 10.37 -5.77
CA TRP A 274 -44.78 11.69 -5.67
C TRP A 274 -43.68 12.73 -5.78
N SER A 275 -43.75 13.55 -6.81
CA SER A 275 -42.71 14.53 -7.11
C SER A 275 -43.25 15.72 -7.90
N ASN A 276 -42.35 16.49 -8.49
CA ASN A 276 -42.67 17.58 -9.41
C ASN A 276 -43.27 17.05 -10.72
N GLU A 277 -43.91 17.96 -11.44
CA GLU A 277 -44.54 17.68 -12.73
C GLU A 277 -43.48 17.35 -13.78
N VAL A 278 -43.64 16.18 -14.40
CA VAL A 278 -42.84 15.71 -15.54
C VAL A 278 -43.78 15.10 -16.58
N GLU A 279 -43.31 14.99 -17.82
CA GLU A 279 -44.11 14.42 -18.91
C GLU A 279 -44.60 13.01 -18.56
N GLY A 280 -45.88 12.73 -18.82
CA GLY A 280 -46.50 11.44 -18.49
C GLY A 280 -46.93 11.24 -17.02
N THR A 281 -46.88 12.29 -16.18
CA THR A 281 -47.40 12.20 -14.80
C THR A 281 -48.92 12.11 -14.72
N SER A 282 -49.39 11.21 -13.85
CA SER A 282 -50.79 11.20 -13.41
C SER A 282 -50.98 12.15 -12.23
N HIS A 283 -52.22 12.55 -11.93
CA HIS A 283 -52.50 13.48 -10.85
C HIS A 283 -53.46 12.87 -9.82
N TYR A 284 -53.17 13.09 -8.53
CA TYR A 284 -54.10 12.81 -7.44
C TYR A 284 -54.18 14.01 -6.52
N ASN A 285 -55.37 14.56 -6.31
CA ASN A 285 -55.56 15.81 -5.56
C ASN A 285 -54.63 16.94 -6.06
N GLY A 286 -54.42 17.01 -7.37
CA GLY A 286 -53.52 17.99 -8.00
C GLY A 286 -52.02 17.74 -7.79
N ARG A 287 -51.62 16.59 -7.23
CA ARG A 287 -50.21 16.21 -7.09
C ARG A 287 -49.75 15.25 -8.18
N PRO A 288 -48.62 15.55 -8.87
CA PRO A 288 -48.02 14.64 -9.83
C PRO A 288 -47.56 13.32 -9.21
N ARG A 289 -47.86 12.22 -9.89
CA ARG A 289 -47.50 10.86 -9.53
C ARG A 289 -46.96 10.10 -10.73
N ILE A 290 -45.87 9.38 -10.51
CA ILE A 290 -45.23 8.51 -11.50
C ILE A 290 -45.28 7.08 -10.98
N GLY A 291 -46.09 6.24 -11.63
CA GLY A 291 -46.17 4.81 -11.31
C GLY A 291 -45.11 3.98 -12.04
N GLY A 292 -45.18 2.66 -11.87
CA GLY A 292 -44.36 1.70 -12.61
C GLY A 292 -42.95 1.49 -12.05
N LYS A 293 -42.66 2.00 -10.84
CA LYS A 293 -41.39 1.74 -10.14
C LYS A 293 -41.52 0.45 -9.30
N PRO A 294 -40.41 -0.23 -8.96
CA PRO A 294 -40.48 -1.53 -8.29
C PRO A 294 -41.06 -1.47 -6.86
N PRO A 295 -42.26 -2.04 -6.57
CA PRO A 295 -42.86 -1.96 -5.24
C PRO A 295 -41.94 -2.54 -4.16
N PHE A 296 -42.08 -2.10 -2.92
CA PHE A 296 -41.25 -2.55 -1.80
C PHE A 296 -42.06 -2.96 -0.57
N GLY A 297 -41.50 -3.87 0.22
CA GLY A 297 -42.17 -4.46 1.37
C GLY A 297 -41.21 -4.94 2.44
N VAL A 298 -41.68 -5.86 3.29
CA VAL A 298 -40.90 -6.39 4.41
C VAL A 298 -39.61 -7.02 3.93
N GLY A 299 -38.49 -6.67 4.57
CA GLY A 299 -37.15 -7.13 4.23
C GLY A 299 -36.40 -6.22 3.24
N ASP A 300 -37.11 -5.39 2.48
CA ASP A 300 -36.46 -4.43 1.58
C ASP A 300 -35.81 -3.27 2.34
N VAL A 301 -34.75 -2.73 1.76
CA VAL A 301 -34.09 -1.48 2.14
C VAL A 301 -34.37 -0.46 1.05
N VAL A 302 -34.98 0.67 1.44
CA VAL A 302 -35.32 1.76 0.54
C VAL A 302 -34.47 2.97 0.89
N GLY A 303 -33.70 3.46 -0.07
CA GLY A 303 -32.91 4.67 0.08
C GLY A 303 -33.59 5.88 -0.52
N CYS A 304 -33.37 7.04 0.09
CA CYS A 304 -33.82 8.33 -0.41
C CYS A 304 -32.76 9.41 -0.15
N GLY A 305 -32.53 10.27 -1.14
CA GLY A 305 -31.59 11.37 -1.01
C GLY A 305 -31.70 12.40 -2.11
N ILE A 306 -30.75 13.33 -2.12
CA ILE A 306 -30.63 14.39 -3.13
C ILE A 306 -29.19 14.46 -3.60
N ASN A 307 -28.98 14.50 -4.91
CA ASN A 307 -27.70 14.90 -5.46
C ASN A 307 -27.48 16.40 -5.22
N LEU A 308 -26.51 16.77 -4.37
CA LEU A 308 -26.35 18.16 -3.95
C LEU A 308 -25.82 19.08 -5.06
N LYS A 309 -25.25 18.52 -6.14
CA LYS A 309 -24.71 19.30 -7.26
C LYS A 309 -25.82 19.80 -8.19
N ASN A 310 -26.78 18.95 -8.52
CA ASN A 310 -27.83 19.25 -9.51
C ASN A 310 -29.26 19.25 -8.92
N GLY A 311 -29.42 18.89 -7.65
CA GLY A 311 -30.73 18.84 -6.98
C GLY A 311 -31.59 17.63 -7.35
N GLN A 312 -31.06 16.64 -8.07
CA GLN A 312 -31.82 15.45 -8.47
C GLN A 312 -32.16 14.59 -7.25
N ILE A 313 -33.40 14.13 -7.16
CA ILE A 313 -33.81 13.17 -6.13
C ILE A 313 -33.26 11.79 -6.48
N ILE A 314 -32.73 11.09 -5.49
CA ILE A 314 -32.22 9.72 -5.63
C ILE A 314 -33.13 8.81 -4.81
N TYR A 315 -33.65 7.77 -5.46
CA TYR A 315 -34.28 6.64 -4.79
C TYR A 315 -33.50 5.36 -5.08
N THR A 316 -33.40 4.49 -4.09
CA THR A 316 -32.80 3.17 -4.26
C THR A 316 -33.68 2.10 -3.63
N LYS A 317 -33.53 0.88 -4.13
CA LYS A 317 -34.10 -0.31 -3.52
C LYS A 317 -33.01 -1.39 -3.45
N ASN A 318 -32.76 -1.92 -2.26
CA ASN A 318 -31.80 -3.00 -2.00
C ASN A 318 -30.42 -2.73 -2.63
N GLY A 319 -29.90 -1.52 -2.42
CA GLY A 319 -28.61 -1.08 -2.96
C GLY A 319 -28.59 -0.75 -4.46
N LYS A 320 -29.72 -0.79 -5.18
CA LYS A 320 -29.81 -0.42 -6.60
C LYS A 320 -30.53 0.90 -6.80
N ARG A 321 -29.94 1.80 -7.58
CA ARG A 321 -30.56 3.09 -7.95
C ARG A 321 -31.75 2.87 -8.87
N LEU A 322 -32.85 3.58 -8.59
CA LEU A 322 -34.04 3.60 -9.43
C LEU A 322 -33.93 4.75 -10.43
N ASP A 323 -34.64 4.61 -11.56
CA ASP A 323 -34.78 5.69 -12.54
C ASP A 323 -35.58 6.85 -11.92
N THR A 324 -34.88 7.95 -11.66
CA THR A 324 -35.41 9.21 -11.12
C THR A 324 -35.15 10.38 -12.07
N ASP A 325 -35.08 10.10 -13.37
CA ASP A 325 -34.89 11.14 -14.38
C ASP A 325 -36.04 12.16 -14.35
N GLY A 326 -35.68 13.44 -14.44
CA GLY A 326 -36.64 14.54 -14.33
C GLY A 326 -37.06 14.89 -12.89
N LEU A 327 -36.66 14.13 -11.86
CA LEU A 327 -37.04 14.41 -10.47
C LEU A 327 -36.02 15.34 -9.80
N PHE A 328 -36.37 16.62 -9.66
CA PHE A 328 -35.50 17.64 -9.05
C PHE A 328 -36.17 18.32 -7.87
N VAL A 329 -35.37 18.84 -6.94
CA VAL A 329 -35.85 19.76 -5.90
C VAL A 329 -35.41 21.19 -6.23
N ASN A 330 -36.25 22.17 -5.87
CA ASN A 330 -35.89 23.59 -6.03
C ASN A 330 -34.82 24.04 -5.01
N SER A 331 -34.81 23.43 -3.82
CA SER A 331 -33.80 23.72 -2.79
C SER A 331 -33.70 22.56 -1.79
N ALA A 332 -32.48 22.09 -1.53
CA ALA A 332 -32.21 21.05 -0.54
C ALA A 332 -32.09 21.60 0.90
N ALA A 333 -31.96 22.92 1.08
CA ALA A 333 -31.60 23.53 2.37
C ALA A 333 -32.59 23.22 3.50
N ASN A 334 -33.88 23.09 3.15
CA ASN A 334 -34.97 22.93 4.12
C ASN A 334 -35.60 21.53 4.11
N LEU A 335 -35.09 20.60 3.30
CA LEU A 335 -35.61 19.25 3.21
C LEU A 335 -34.92 18.35 4.23
N SER A 336 -35.70 17.56 4.94
CA SER A 336 -35.24 16.56 5.89
C SER A 336 -35.81 15.20 5.53
N PRO A 337 -35.10 14.10 5.86
CA PRO A 337 -35.65 12.75 5.77
C PRO A 337 -37.01 12.66 6.45
N CYS A 338 -37.96 12.00 5.80
CA CYS A 338 -39.32 11.83 6.29
C CYS A 338 -39.88 10.47 5.89
N VAL A 339 -40.63 9.87 6.80
CA VAL A 339 -41.41 8.66 6.52
C VAL A 339 -42.84 8.84 6.99
N THR A 340 -43.80 8.29 6.23
CA THR A 340 -45.20 8.16 6.63
C THR A 340 -45.56 6.68 6.70
N LEU A 341 -46.19 6.27 7.79
CA LEU A 341 -46.74 4.93 7.98
C LEU A 341 -48.27 5.01 8.03
N TRP A 342 -48.98 4.22 7.23
CA TRP A 342 -50.44 4.13 7.27
C TRP A 342 -50.96 2.99 8.17
N GLY A 343 -50.16 1.95 8.33
CA GLY A 343 -50.58 0.72 8.99
C GLY A 343 -50.30 0.72 10.48
N SER A 344 -51.31 0.34 11.27
CA SER A 344 -51.06 -0.04 12.67
C SER A 344 -50.10 -1.22 12.69
N ARG A 345 -49.11 -1.18 13.59
CA ARG A 345 -48.02 -2.17 13.73
C ARG A 345 -46.98 -2.18 12.61
N ALA A 346 -46.99 -1.25 11.65
CA ALA A 346 -45.85 -1.06 10.77
C ALA A 346 -44.60 -0.74 11.59
N LYS A 347 -43.44 -1.26 11.17
CA LYS A 347 -42.16 -1.05 11.84
C LYS A 347 -41.08 -0.87 10.80
N ILE A 348 -40.32 0.21 10.93
CA ILE A 348 -39.18 0.52 10.07
C ILE A 348 -37.98 0.89 10.92
N GLU A 349 -36.79 0.74 10.35
CA GLU A 349 -35.54 1.17 10.94
C GLU A 349 -34.81 2.06 9.95
N ALA A 350 -34.49 3.28 10.37
CA ALA A 350 -33.69 4.19 9.59
C ALA A 350 -32.20 3.89 9.75
N ASN A 351 -31.46 4.20 8.71
CA ASN A 351 -30.02 4.25 8.67
C ASN A 351 -29.64 5.60 8.06
N PHE A 352 -29.09 6.48 8.90
CA PHE A 352 -28.59 7.79 8.46
C PHE A 352 -27.08 7.76 8.17
N GLY A 353 -26.51 6.58 7.94
CA GLY A 353 -25.13 6.40 7.58
C GLY A 353 -24.17 6.23 8.76
N PRO A 354 -22.87 6.11 8.46
CA PRO A 354 -22.28 6.23 7.11
C PRO A 354 -22.37 4.95 6.25
N ASN A 355 -22.71 3.80 6.86
CA ASN A 355 -22.66 2.50 6.18
C ASN A 355 -24.00 2.19 5.51
N PHE A 356 -24.07 2.26 4.18
CA PHE A 356 -25.29 2.01 3.41
C PHE A 356 -25.19 0.73 2.58
N GLN A 357 -26.34 0.17 2.19
CA GLN A 357 -26.36 -0.90 1.19
C GLN A 357 -26.09 -0.36 -0.21
N PHE A 358 -26.56 0.85 -0.51
CA PHE A 358 -26.22 1.57 -1.74
C PHE A 358 -24.78 2.11 -1.70
N ASN A 359 -24.04 1.90 -2.78
CA ASN A 359 -22.72 2.48 -2.91
C ASN A 359 -22.81 3.95 -3.34
N ILE A 360 -22.56 4.87 -2.40
CA ILE A 360 -22.67 6.32 -2.62
C ILE A 360 -21.66 6.83 -3.66
N SER A 361 -20.56 6.11 -3.91
CA SER A 361 -19.61 6.49 -4.98
C SER A 361 -20.24 6.51 -6.37
N ASP A 362 -21.38 5.83 -6.55
CA ASP A 362 -22.12 5.76 -7.81
C ASP A 362 -22.97 7.04 -8.07
N GLY A 363 -22.80 8.07 -7.24
CA GLY A 363 -23.18 9.46 -7.53
C GLY A 363 -24.33 10.01 -6.68
N ILE A 364 -23.96 10.63 -5.56
CA ILE A 364 -24.78 11.55 -4.75
C ILE A 364 -24.09 12.92 -4.70
#